data_AF-A0A7W1WIL4-F1
#
_entry.id   AF-A0A7W1WIL4-F1
#
_cell.length_a   1.000
_cell.length_b   1.000
_cell.length_c   1.000
_cell.angle_alpha   90.00
_cell.angle_beta   90.00
_cell.angle_gamma   90.00
#
_symmetry.space_group_name_H-M   'P 1'
#
loop_
_entity.id
_entity.type
_entity.pdbx_description
1 polymer ?
#
loop_
_entity_poly.entity_id
_entity_poly.type
_entity_poly.pdbx_seq_one_letter_code
_entity_poly.pdbx_strand_id
1 'polypeptide(L)'
;MKRSTRVLILLVVFEALVIGGGYFSITQIRSGAWDGGTQPEELIKGISETVTMLVPVIGGIFIFLFLLLWTAERRARKAGSE
;
A
#
# COMPACT_ATOMS: atom_id res chain seq x y z
N MET A 1 -6.78 -12.11 -17.10
CA MET A 1 -5.68 -11.51 -16.28
C MET A 1 -5.20 -12.55 -15.28
N LYS A 2 -3.89 -12.80 -15.21
CA LYS A 2 -3.31 -13.79 -14.27
C LYS A 2 -3.55 -13.37 -12.82
N ARG A 3 -3.65 -14.32 -11.89
CA ARG A 3 -3.92 -14.01 -10.48
C ARG A 3 -2.77 -13.20 -9.89
N SER A 4 -1.54 -13.50 -10.29
CA SER A 4 -0.35 -12.72 -9.90
C SER A 4 -0.45 -11.25 -10.33
N THR A 5 -0.94 -10.96 -11.55
CA THR A 5 -1.11 -9.58 -12.04
C THR A 5 -2.18 -8.81 -11.26
N ARG A 6 -3.24 -9.48 -10.80
CA ARG A 6 -4.26 -8.85 -9.92
C ARG A 6 -3.65 -8.38 -8.61
N VAL A 7 -2.75 -9.17 -8.02
CA VAL A 7 -2.06 -8.82 -6.77
C VAL A 7 -1.16 -7.60 -6.95
N LEU A 8 -0.44 -7.49 -8.07
CA LEU A 8 0.35 -6.28 -8.37
C LEU A 8 -0.51 -5.03 -8.57
N ILE A 9 -1.65 -5.16 -9.25
CA ILE A 9 -2.56 -4.02 -9.43
C ILE A 9 -3.14 -3.59 -8.07
N LEU A 10 -3.55 -4.55 -7.23
CA LEU A 10 -4.02 -4.27 -5.88
C LEU A 10 -2.95 -3.58 -5.03
N LEU A 11 -1.69 -4.02 -5.14
CA LEU A 11 -0.56 -3.38 -4.48
C LEU A 11 -0.45 -1.91 -4.87
N VAL A 12 -0.38 -1.61 -6.17
CA VAL A 12 -0.24 -0.23 -6.65
C VAL A 12 -1.42 0.64 -6.23
N VAL A 13 -2.65 0.12 -6.34
CA VAL A 13 -3.86 0.84 -5.90
C VAL A 13 -3.81 1.12 -4.40
N PHE A 14 -3.39 0.13 -3.61
CA PHE A 14 -3.31 0.27 -2.17
C PHE A 14 -2.24 1.30 -1.75
N GLU A 15 -1.04 1.25 -2.33
CA GLU A 15 0.01 2.25 -2.08
C GLU A 15 -0.45 3.66 -2.43
N ALA A 16 -1.11 3.83 -3.58
CA ALA A 16 -1.67 5.12 -3.98
C ALA A 16 -2.72 5.64 -2.98
N LEU A 17 -3.57 4.76 -2.44
CA LEU A 17 -4.57 5.13 -1.44
C LEU A 17 -3.94 5.51 -0.09
N VAL A 18 -2.91 4.80 0.36
CA VAL A 18 -2.24 5.11 1.63
C VAL A 18 -1.46 6.42 1.53
N ILE A 19 -0.69 6.60 0.46
CA ILE A 19 0.09 7.83 0.23
C ILE A 19 -0.86 9.01 0.00
N GLY A 20 -1.86 8.84 -0.87
CA GLY A 20 -2.86 9.87 -1.17
C GLY A 20 -3.71 10.23 0.03
N GLY A 21 -4.14 9.23 0.82
CA GLY A 21 -4.87 9.42 2.06
C GLY A 21 -4.05 10.16 3.10
N GLY A 22 -2.79 9.79 3.30
CA GLY A 22 -1.87 10.48 4.20
C GLY A 22 -1.66 11.95 3.80
N TYR A 23 -1.39 12.21 2.51
CA TYR A 23 -1.23 13.58 2.01
C TYR A 23 -2.52 14.39 2.16
N PHE A 24 -3.67 13.80 1.84
CA PHE A 24 -4.97 14.43 2.05
C PHE A 24 -5.18 14.79 3.53
N SER A 25 -4.96 13.86 4.46
CA SER A 25 -5.06 14.12 5.90
C SER A 25 -4.15 15.26 6.36
N ILE A 26 -2.91 15.30 5.89
CA ILE A 26 -1.98 16.40 6.19
C ILE A 26 -2.52 17.74 5.67
N THR A 27 -3.05 17.78 4.44
CA THR A 27 -3.64 19.01 3.89
C THR A 27 -4.87 19.48 4.66
N GLN A 28 -5.72 18.57 5.15
CA GLN A 28 -6.88 18.92 5.97
C GLN A 28 -6.50 19.44 7.37
N ILE A 29 -5.42 18.92 7.95
CA ILE A 29 -4.87 19.44 9.21
C ILE A 29 -4.30 20.85 9.00
N ARG A 30 -3.52 21.05 7.93
CA ARG A 30 -2.93 22.36 7.60
C ARG A 30 -3.96 23.42 7.24
N SER A 31 -5.08 23.03 6.63
CA SER A 31 -6.17 23.97 6.31
C SER A 31 -7.00 24.36 7.53
N GLY A 32 -6.77 23.74 8.69
CA GLY A 32 -7.58 23.93 9.89
C GLY A 32 -8.97 23.29 9.79
N ALA A 33 -9.24 22.52 8.73
CA ALA A 33 -10.51 21.80 8.58
C ALA A 33 -10.64 20.69 9.62
N TRP A 34 -9.51 20.09 10.02
CA TRP A 34 -9.43 19.15 11.13
C TRP A 34 -8.71 19.80 12.30
N ASP A 35 -9.46 20.14 13.33
CA ASP A 35 -8.90 20.65 14.58
C ASP A 35 -8.24 19.49 15.32
N GLY A 36 -6.94 19.32 15.07
CA GLY A 36 -6.09 18.37 15.77
C GLY A 36 -5.74 18.79 17.20
N GLY A 37 -6.34 19.87 17.71
CA GLY A 37 -5.93 20.51 18.95
C GLY A 37 -4.70 21.39 18.78
N THR A 38 -4.00 21.68 19.89
CA THR A 38 -2.93 22.69 19.94
C THR A 38 -1.61 22.27 19.27
N GLN A 39 -1.50 21.05 18.74
CA GLN A 39 -0.24 20.50 18.18
C GLN A 39 -0.41 19.81 16.81
N PRO A 40 -0.80 20.56 15.77
CA PRO A 40 -1.00 20.01 14.42
C PRO A 40 0.28 19.40 13.81
N GLU A 41 1.45 19.91 14.17
CA GLU A 41 2.74 19.38 13.69
C GLU A 41 3.04 17.98 14.23
N GLU A 42 2.67 17.66 15.48
CA GLU A 42 2.85 16.32 16.04
C GLU A 42 1.95 15.30 15.33
N LEU A 43 0.72 15.68 14.99
CA LEU A 43 -0.21 14.85 14.24
C LEU A 43 0.26 14.61 12.80
N ILE A 44 0.74 15.66 12.12
CA ILE A 44 1.31 15.53 10.76
C ILE A 44 2.52 14.60 10.78
N LYS A 45 3.40 14.74 11.77
CA LYS A 45 4.56 13.86 11.93
C LYS A 45 4.13 12.42 12.18
N GLY A 46 3.17 12.18 13.06
CA GLY A 46 2.63 10.85 13.32
C GLY A 46 2.01 10.18 12.08
N ILE A 47 1.26 10.95 11.28
CA ILE A 47 0.71 10.46 10.00
C ILE A 47 1.83 10.12 9.03
N SER A 48 2.83 11.00 8.89
CA SER A 48 3.95 10.79 7.96
C SER A 48 4.77 9.56 8.34
N GLU A 49 5.09 9.38 9.62
CA GLU A 49 5.81 8.20 10.12
C GLU A 49 5.01 6.91 9.91
N THR A 50 3.70 6.95 10.20
CA THR A 50 2.79 5.83 10.02
C THR A 50 2.71 5.41 8.55
N VAL A 51 2.55 6.36 7.63
CA VAL A 51 2.54 6.10 6.17
C VAL A 51 3.89 5.54 5.73
N THR A 52 4.99 6.13 6.18
CA THR A 52 6.35 5.71 5.82
C THR A 52 6.65 4.29 6.29
N MET A 53 6.09 3.87 7.42
CA MET A 53 6.24 2.50 7.94
C MET A 53 5.27 1.51 7.28
N LEU A 54 4.01 1.89 7.06
CA LEU A 54 2.97 1.01 6.51
C LEU A 54 3.20 0.64 5.05
N VAL A 55 3.61 1.61 4.23
CA VAL A 55 3.83 1.41 2.78
C VAL A 55 4.82 0.26 2.51
N PRO A 56 6.05 0.24 3.05
CA PRO A 56 6.99 -0.85 2.80
C PRO A 56 6.55 -2.19 3.43
N VAL A 57 5.87 -2.17 4.58
CA VAL A 57 5.38 -3.40 5.22
C VAL A 57 4.33 -4.07 4.34
N ILE A 58 3.33 -3.31 3.88
CA ILE A 58 2.26 -3.84 3.04
C ILE A 58 2.80 -4.17 1.66
N GLY A 59 3.65 -3.31 1.10
CA GLY A 59 4.37 -3.57 -0.15
C GLY A 59 5.13 -4.89 -0.12
N GLY A 60 5.88 -5.16 0.95
CA GLY A 60 6.60 -6.41 1.16
C GLY A 60 5.68 -7.64 1.16
N ILE A 61 4.54 -7.58 1.86
CA ILE A 61 3.56 -8.67 1.92
C ILE A 61 2.99 -8.97 0.52
N PHE A 62 2.57 -7.94 -0.21
CA PHE A 62 1.98 -8.11 -1.54
C PHE A 62 2.99 -8.59 -2.59
N ILE A 63 4.24 -8.11 -2.53
CA ILE A 63 5.31 -8.62 -3.39
C ILE A 63 5.57 -10.09 -3.08
N PHE A 64 5.61 -10.48 -1.81
CA PHE A 64 5.78 -11.87 -1.41
C PHE A 64 4.63 -12.76 -1.92
N LEU A 65 3.38 -12.32 -1.76
CA LEU A 65 2.20 -13.01 -2.31
C LEU A 65 2.25 -13.12 -3.83
N PHE A 66 2.69 -12.06 -4.51
CA PHE A 66 2.91 -12.07 -5.96
C PHE A 66 3.91 -13.15 -6.38
N LEU A 67 5.06 -13.24 -5.71
CA LEU A 67 6.09 -14.24 -5.99
C LEU A 67 5.58 -15.67 -5.76
N LEU A 68 4.85 -15.91 -4.67
CA LEU A 68 4.22 -17.20 -4.38
C LEU A 68 3.21 -17.60 -5.47
N LEU A 69 2.32 -16.69 -5.86
CA LEU A 69 1.32 -16.97 -6.90
C LEU A 69 1.98 -17.16 -8.28
N TRP A 70 2.99 -16.35 -8.60
CA TRP A 70 3.70 -16.44 -9.87
C TRP A 70 4.45 -17.77 -10.01
N THR A 71 5.09 -18.25 -8.95
CA THR A 71 5.76 -19.55 -8.94
C THR A 71 4.75 -20.70 -9.06
N ALA A 72 3.63 -20.64 -8.35
CA ALA A 72 2.56 -21.63 -8.46
C ALA A 72 1.97 -21.69 -9.88
N GLU A 73 1.66 -20.54 -10.49
CA GLU A 73 1.15 -20.47 -11.86
C GLU A 73 2.15 -21.00 -12.89
N ARG A 74 3.47 -20.77 -12.68
CA ARG A 74 4.52 -21.32 -13.56
C ARG A 74 4.57 -22.84 -13.47
N ARG A 75 4.45 -23.42 -12.28
CA ARG A 75 4.42 -24.89 -12.10
C ARG A 75 3.20 -25.52 -12.75
N ALA A 76 2.01 -24.95 -12.53
CA ALA A 76 0.76 -25.44 -13.13
C ALA A 76 0.81 -25.45 -14.67
N ARG A 77 1.42 -24.42 -15.28
CA ARG A 77 1.60 -24.37 -16.74
C ARG A 77 2.54 -25.46 -17.28
N LYS A 78 3.56 -25.86 -16.52
CA LYS A 78 4.47 -26.94 -16.92
C LYS A 78 3.83 -28.32 -16.80
N ALA A 79 3.03 -28.55 -15.76
CA ALA A 79 2.37 -29.84 -15.53
C ALA A 79 1.19 -30.12 -16.48
N GLY A 80 0.61 -29.08 -17.10
CA GLY A 80 -0.48 -29.22 -18.07
C GLY A 80 -0.05 -29.24 -19.53
N SER A 81 1.27 -29.25 -19.81
CA SER A 81 1.81 -29.40 -21.18
C SER A 81 2.42 -30.77 -21.44
N GLU A 82 2.30 -31.69 -20.47
CA GLU A 82 2.56 -33.13 -20.59
C GLU A 82 1.23 -33.86 -20.77
#